data_AF-A0A6G1S5B1-F1
#
_entry.id   AF-A0A6G1S5B1-F1
#
_cell.length_a   1.000
_cell.length_b   1.000
_cell.length_c   1.000
_cell.angle_alpha   90.00
_cell.angle_beta   90.00
_cell.angle_gamma   90.00
#
_symmetry.space_group_name_H-M   'P 1'
#
loop_
_entity.id
_entity.type
_entity.pdbx_description
1 polymer ?
#
loop_
_entity_poly.entity_id
_entity_poly.type
_entity_poly.pdbx_seq_one_letter_code
_entity_poly.pdbx_strand_id
1 'polypeptide(L)'
;VYTAQKDKAAIRRANQCRCGWPQTLLVPRGTQNGTTYRLFAMVTDYTEDKPPSSKDEICHDGWIMCGVPGSKYYPDKRPMGFPFDRPYRQGIDSLEQFLTSNMAVQDIVVKFDDSRVV
;
A
#
# COMPACT_ATOMS: atom_id res chain seq x y z
N VAL A 1 10.10 -12.43 17.57
CA VAL A 1 11.19 -12.54 16.55
C VAL A 1 12.21 -13.63 16.89
N TYR A 2 12.25 -14.18 18.11
CA TYR A 2 13.10 -15.33 18.45
C TYR A 2 12.26 -16.49 18.96
N THR A 3 11.69 -17.27 18.04
CA THR A 3 11.22 -18.62 18.37
C THR A 3 12.12 -19.57 17.62
N ALA A 4 12.88 -20.38 18.35
CA ALA A 4 13.61 -21.52 17.80
C ALA A 4 12.60 -22.59 17.35
N GLN A 5 11.94 -22.36 16.22
CA GLN A 5 11.01 -23.33 15.65
C GLN A 5 11.81 -24.45 14.98
N LYS A 6 11.63 -25.69 15.44
CA LYS A 6 12.27 -26.89 14.86
C LYS A 6 11.55 -27.42 13.61
N ASP A 7 10.35 -26.93 13.33
CA ASP A 7 9.56 -27.34 12.17
C ASP A 7 9.77 -26.38 10.98
N LYS A 8 10.35 -26.92 9.90
CA LYS A 8 10.62 -26.20 8.66
C LYS A 8 9.33 -25.68 7.99
N ALA A 9 8.20 -26.37 8.14
CA ALA A 9 6.93 -25.96 7.56
C ALA A 9 6.35 -24.73 8.27
N ALA A 10 6.40 -24.71 9.61
CA ALA A 10 6.02 -23.56 10.41
C ALA A 10 6.90 -22.33 10.12
N ILE A 11 8.23 -22.51 10.01
CA ILE A 11 9.14 -21.42 9.64
C ILE A 11 8.82 -20.87 8.26
N ARG A 12 8.56 -21.74 7.27
CA ARG A 12 8.22 -21.30 5.91
C ARG A 12 6.93 -20.48 5.90
N ARG A 13 5.89 -20.95 6.61
CA ARG A 13 4.62 -20.23 6.73
C ARG A 13 4.79 -18.88 7.43
N ALA A 14 5.57 -18.84 8.51
CA ALA A 14 5.87 -17.59 9.21
C ALA A 14 6.64 -16.60 8.32
N ASN A 15 7.63 -17.08 7.56
CA ASN A 15 8.41 -16.22 6.65
C ASN A 15 7.57 -15.67 5.48
N GLN A 16 6.59 -16.42 4.98
CA GLN A 16 5.67 -15.95 3.93
C GLN A 16 4.88 -14.71 4.39
N CYS A 17 4.50 -14.64 5.67
CA CYS A 17 3.78 -13.50 6.24
C CYS A 17 4.70 -12.32 6.63
N ARG A 18 6.01 -12.40 6.38
CA ARG A 18 6.96 -11.32 6.70
C ARG A 18 7.27 -10.41 5.52
N CYS A 19 6.76 -10.76 4.33
CA CYS A 19 6.87 -9.88 3.17
C CYS A 19 5.99 -8.65 3.41
N GLY A 20 6.57 -7.47 3.27
CA GLY A 20 5.85 -6.22 3.43
C GLY A 20 6.80 -5.04 3.57
N TRP A 21 6.26 -3.84 3.36
CA TRP A 21 7.00 -2.62 3.63
C TRP A 21 7.10 -2.38 5.14
N PRO A 22 8.28 -2.05 5.70
CA PRO A 22 8.40 -1.74 7.12
C PRO A 22 7.51 -0.56 7.51
N GLN A 23 6.69 -0.72 8.55
CA GLN A 23 5.74 0.30 9.00
C GLN A 23 6.43 1.64 9.34
N THR A 24 7.64 1.59 9.89
CA THR A 24 8.44 2.76 10.24
C THR A 24 9.03 3.51 9.04
N LEU A 25 8.87 2.97 7.83
CA LEU A 25 9.33 3.58 6.58
C LEU A 25 8.15 4.00 5.68
N LEU A 26 6.90 3.93 6.15
CA LEU A 26 5.70 4.18 5.34
C LEU A 26 5.65 5.60 4.78
N VAL A 27 6.10 6.58 5.56
CA VAL A 27 6.10 8.00 5.19
C VAL A 27 7.54 8.42 4.88
N PRO A 28 7.78 9.21 3.81
CA PRO A 28 9.09 9.80 3.56
C PRO A 28 9.58 10.58 4.78
N ARG A 29 10.90 10.65 4.98
CA ARG A 29 11.49 11.33 6.13
C ARG A 29 11.04 12.80 6.28
N GLY A 30 10.86 13.51 5.17
CA GLY A 30 10.62 14.95 5.17
C GLY A 30 11.87 15.74 5.58
N THR A 31 11.68 16.98 6.00
CA THR A 31 12.73 17.88 6.50
C THR A 31 12.30 18.56 7.81
N GLN A 32 13.23 19.15 8.56
CA GLN A 32 12.90 19.90 9.78
C GLN A 32 11.98 21.10 9.50
N ASN A 33 12.16 21.76 8.36
CA ASN A 33 11.29 22.87 7.91
C ASN A 33 9.92 22.39 7.40
N GLY A 34 9.77 21.09 7.17
CA GLY A 34 8.59 20.48 6.57
C GLY A 34 8.71 20.35 5.05
N THR A 35 8.29 19.20 4.55
CA THR A 35 8.15 18.96 3.11
C THR A 35 6.66 18.81 2.78
N THR A 36 6.18 19.61 1.83
CA THR A 36 4.80 19.53 1.36
C THR A 36 4.62 18.35 0.42
N TYR A 37 3.61 17.54 0.70
CA TYR A 37 3.13 16.46 -0.16
C TYR A 37 1.65 16.64 -0.44
N ARG A 38 1.17 16.01 -1.51
CA ARG A 38 -0.25 15.95 -1.84
C ARG A 38 -0.77 14.57 -1.46
N LEU A 39 -1.61 14.50 -0.44
CA LEU A 39 -2.31 13.28 -0.05
C LEU A 39 -3.50 13.10 -0.99
N PHE A 40 -3.48 12.02 -1.77
CA PHE A 40 -4.57 11.65 -2.66
C PHE A 40 -5.37 10.48 -2.06
N ALA A 41 -6.69 10.57 -2.12
CA ALA A 41 -7.61 9.50 -1.75
C ALA A 41 -8.65 9.29 -2.86
N MET A 42 -9.00 8.03 -3.11
CA MET A 42 -10.00 7.64 -4.10
C MET A 42 -10.87 6.52 -3.52
N VAL A 43 -12.17 6.59 -3.80
CA VAL A 43 -13.12 5.52 -3.45
C VAL A 43 -13.60 4.85 -4.74
N THR A 44 -13.38 3.54 -4.87
CA THR A 44 -13.80 2.73 -6.01
C THR A 44 -14.93 1.77 -5.64
N ASP A 45 -15.61 1.23 -6.65
CA ASP A 45 -16.69 0.26 -6.46
C ASP A 45 -16.10 -1.13 -6.16
N TYR A 46 -16.32 -1.61 -4.93
CA TYR A 46 -15.89 -2.94 -4.48
C TYR A 46 -16.37 -4.09 -5.38
N THR A 47 -17.54 -3.96 -5.99
CA THR A 47 -18.09 -5.02 -6.85
C THR A 47 -17.28 -5.24 -8.12
N GLU A 48 -16.61 -4.18 -8.60
CA GLU A 48 -15.68 -4.22 -9.73
C GLU A 48 -14.28 -4.69 -9.30
N ASP A 49 -13.86 -4.32 -8.09
CA ASP A 49 -12.48 -4.49 -7.62
C ASP A 49 -12.22 -5.88 -7.01
N LYS A 50 -13.23 -6.48 -6.38
CA LYS A 50 -13.05 -7.74 -5.65
C LYS A 50 -12.62 -8.89 -6.57
N PRO A 51 -11.54 -9.62 -6.26
CA PRO A 51 -11.17 -10.83 -7.00
C PRO A 51 -12.15 -11.98 -6.70
N PRO A 52 -12.06 -13.09 -7.45
CA PRO A 52 -12.70 -14.34 -7.03
C PRO A 52 -12.16 -14.79 -5.67
N SER A 53 -12.97 -15.52 -4.90
CA SER A 53 -12.54 -16.01 -3.58
C SER A 53 -11.43 -17.05 -3.68
N SER A 54 -10.50 -17.01 -2.73
CA SER A 54 -9.52 -18.07 -2.49
C SER A 54 -9.76 -18.71 -1.12
N LYS A 55 -9.50 -20.01 -0.99
CA LYS A 55 -9.74 -20.77 0.26
C LYS A 55 -8.49 -20.99 1.10
N ASP A 56 -7.33 -20.77 0.50
CA ASP A 56 -6.03 -21.16 1.04
C ASP A 56 -5.21 -19.95 1.54
N GLU A 57 -5.89 -18.82 1.80
CA GLU A 57 -5.26 -17.59 2.27
C GLU A 57 -4.65 -17.78 3.66
N ILE A 58 -3.40 -17.34 3.82
CA ILE A 58 -2.61 -17.61 5.03
C ILE A 58 -2.60 -16.39 5.96
N CYS A 59 -2.37 -15.21 5.40
CA CYS A 59 -2.22 -13.93 6.11
C CYS A 59 -2.42 -12.78 5.12
N HIS A 60 -2.86 -11.63 5.63
CA HIS A 60 -3.20 -10.45 4.83
C HIS A 60 -2.26 -9.26 5.06
N ASP A 61 -1.16 -9.44 5.80
CA ASP A 61 -0.22 -8.36 6.05
C ASP A 61 0.63 -8.08 4.81
N GLY A 62 0.92 -6.80 4.54
CA GLY A 62 1.83 -6.39 3.46
C GLY A 62 1.36 -6.72 2.04
N TRP A 63 0.09 -7.09 1.85
CA TRP A 63 -0.42 -7.59 0.57
C TRP A 63 -0.20 -6.63 -0.60
N ILE A 64 -0.16 -5.32 -0.35
CA ILE A 64 0.03 -4.29 -1.38
C ILE A 64 1.35 -4.43 -2.16
N MET A 65 2.38 -5.06 -1.57
CA MET A 65 3.66 -5.32 -2.23
C MET A 65 3.93 -6.81 -2.50
N CYS A 66 3.15 -7.69 -1.87
CA CYS A 66 3.49 -9.11 -1.75
C CYS A 66 2.36 -10.06 -2.21
N GLY A 67 1.16 -9.53 -2.45
CA GLY A 67 -0.05 -10.34 -2.58
C GLY A 67 -0.44 -11.02 -1.27
N VAL A 68 -1.46 -11.88 -1.33
CA VAL A 68 -1.91 -12.68 -0.18
C VAL A 68 -1.32 -14.08 -0.31
N PRO A 69 -0.38 -14.50 0.57
CA PRO A 69 0.20 -15.83 0.50
C PRO A 69 -0.86 -16.92 0.56
N GLY A 70 -0.76 -17.90 -0.35
CA GLY A 70 -1.74 -18.97 -0.51
C GLY A 70 -2.98 -18.59 -1.32
N SER A 71 -3.20 -17.30 -1.61
CA SER A 71 -4.25 -16.89 -2.54
C SER A 71 -3.86 -17.19 -4.00
N LYS A 72 -4.86 -17.55 -4.81
CA LYS A 72 -4.68 -17.70 -6.27
C LYS A 72 -4.74 -16.36 -7.00
N TYR A 73 -5.31 -15.36 -6.37
CA TYR A 73 -5.57 -14.05 -6.95
C TYR A 73 -4.96 -12.96 -6.08
N TYR A 74 -4.54 -11.88 -6.72
CA TYR A 74 -4.22 -10.66 -5.99
C TYR A 74 -5.52 -10.06 -5.43
N PRO A 75 -5.53 -9.48 -4.20
CA PRO A 75 -6.74 -9.01 -3.52
C PRO A 75 -7.42 -7.78 -4.15
N ASP A 76 -6.97 -7.34 -5.33
CA ASP A 76 -7.56 -6.27 -6.15
C ASP A 76 -7.43 -6.64 -7.63
N LYS A 77 -8.52 -6.52 -8.40
CA LYS A 77 -8.54 -6.76 -9.85
C LYS A 77 -7.93 -5.63 -10.66
N ARG A 78 -7.85 -4.42 -10.12
CA ARG A 78 -7.27 -3.29 -10.83
C ARG A 78 -5.76 -3.47 -11.02
N PRO A 79 -5.17 -2.89 -12.06
CA PRO A 79 -3.71 -2.86 -12.19
C PRO A 79 -3.06 -2.24 -10.96
N MET A 80 -1.95 -2.81 -10.50
CA MET A 80 -1.18 -2.23 -9.40
C MET A 80 -0.73 -0.81 -9.77
N GLY A 81 -1.02 0.16 -8.90
CA GLY A 81 -0.75 1.58 -9.15
C GLY A 81 -1.94 2.37 -9.71
N PHE A 82 -3.09 1.72 -9.97
CA PHE A 82 -4.32 2.42 -10.34
C PHE A 82 -4.67 3.50 -9.29
N PRO A 83 -5.08 4.72 -9.72
CA PRO A 83 -5.39 5.14 -11.09
C PRO A 83 -4.21 5.82 -11.83
N PHE A 84 -2.99 5.71 -11.31
CA PHE A 84 -1.79 6.36 -11.86
C PHE A 84 -0.92 5.43 -12.71
N ASP A 85 -1.37 4.19 -12.98
CA ASP A 85 -0.65 3.21 -13.80
C ASP A 85 -0.60 3.57 -15.29
N ARG A 86 -1.44 4.52 -15.73
CA ARG A 86 -1.60 4.91 -17.15
C ARG A 86 -1.36 6.39 -17.38
N PRO A 87 -1.00 6.80 -18.60
CA PRO A 87 -0.98 8.20 -18.99
C PRO A 87 -2.35 8.87 -18.80
N TYR A 88 -2.33 10.15 -18.42
CA TYR A 88 -3.55 10.93 -18.22
C TYR A 88 -4.30 11.19 -19.53
N ARG A 89 -5.59 11.55 -19.41
CA ARG A 89 -6.41 11.98 -20.55
C ARG A 89 -5.79 13.24 -21.17
N GLN A 90 -5.95 13.41 -22.49
CA GLN A 90 -5.45 14.62 -23.16
C GLN A 90 -6.06 15.89 -22.52
N GLY A 91 -5.22 16.91 -22.33
CA GLY A 91 -5.61 18.18 -21.72
C GLY A 91 -5.64 18.20 -20.19
N ILE A 92 -5.09 17.18 -19.52
CA ILE A 92 -4.87 17.18 -18.06
C ILE A 92 -3.42 17.55 -17.77
N ASP A 93 -3.23 18.74 -17.21
CA ASP A 93 -1.91 19.28 -16.85
C ASP A 93 -1.68 19.38 -15.34
N SER A 94 -2.72 19.10 -14.53
CA SER A 94 -2.65 19.17 -13.07
C SER A 94 -3.45 18.06 -12.41
N LEU A 95 -3.13 17.79 -11.13
CA LEU A 95 -3.83 16.76 -10.34
C LEU A 95 -5.29 17.14 -10.09
N GLU A 96 -5.61 18.43 -9.98
CA GLU A 96 -6.99 18.93 -9.80
C GLU A 96 -7.87 18.60 -11.01
N GLN A 97 -7.33 18.75 -12.22
CA GLN A 97 -8.04 18.41 -13.47
C GLN A 97 -8.23 16.90 -13.64
N PHE A 98 -7.40 16.10 -12.97
CA PHE A 98 -7.53 14.65 -12.96
C PHE A 98 -8.71 14.17 -12.10
N LEU A 99 -9.07 14.91 -11.05
CA LEU A 99 -10.05 14.47 -10.05
C LEU A 99 -11.44 14.24 -10.65
N THR A 100 -12.06 13.18 -10.17
CA THR A 100 -13.49 12.88 -10.33
C THR A 100 -14.21 13.05 -8.98
N SER A 101 -15.54 12.94 -8.96
CA SER A 101 -16.35 13.16 -7.75
C SER A 101 -16.04 12.21 -6.58
N ASN A 102 -15.41 11.08 -6.86
CA ASN A 102 -14.99 10.06 -5.88
C ASN A 102 -13.50 10.19 -5.47
N MET A 103 -12.83 11.28 -5.85
CA MET A 103 -11.43 11.54 -5.52
C MET A 103 -11.29 12.84 -4.73
N ALA A 104 -10.32 12.87 -3.83
CA ALA A 104 -9.97 14.07 -3.06
C ALA A 104 -8.45 14.19 -2.92
N VAL A 105 -7.98 15.44 -2.86
CA VAL A 105 -6.58 15.75 -2.58
C VAL A 105 -6.50 16.76 -1.45
N GLN A 106 -5.55 16.53 -0.55
CA GLN A 106 -5.24 17.43 0.55
C GLN A 106 -3.73 17.67 0.60
N ASP A 107 -3.33 18.93 0.69
CA ASP A 107 -1.92 19.25 0.94
C ASP A 107 -1.60 18.95 2.41
N ILE A 108 -0.52 18.20 2.62
CA ILE A 108 -0.01 17.80 3.93
C ILE A 108 1.46 18.19 4.07
N VAL A 109 1.91 18.40 5.30
CA VAL A 109 3.31 18.73 5.58
C VAL A 109 3.91 17.63 6.46
N VAL A 110 4.95 16.98 5.95
CA VAL A 110 5.72 15.98 6.71
C VAL A 110 6.96 16.66 7.29
N LYS A 111 7.06 16.69 8.62
CA LYS A 111 8.19 17.27 9.36
C LYS A 111 9.04 16.17 9.97
N PHE A 112 10.35 16.28 9.78
CA PHE A 112 11.32 15.42 10.44
C PHE A 112 11.69 16.00 11.80
N ASP A 113 11.49 15.23 12.87
CA ASP A 113 12.05 15.52 14.19
C ASP A 113 13.35 14.72 14.37
N ASP A 114 14.45 15.42 14.67
CA ASP A 114 15.77 14.83 14.89
C ASP A 114 15.99 14.41 16.35
N SER A 115 14.96 14.54 17.19
CA SER A 115 14.99 14.01 18.55
C SER A 115 15.02 12.48 18.52
N ARG A 116 15.95 11.89 19.27
CA ARG A 116 15.98 10.44 19.48
C ARG A 116 15.04 10.08 20.60
N VAL A 117 13.94 9.40 20.28
CA VAL A 117 13.10 8.75 21.28
C VAL A 117 13.82 7.48 21.74
N VAL A 118 14.20 7.43 23.02
CA VAL A 118 14.87 6.28 23.67
C VAL A 118 13.83 5.41 24.37
#